data_AF-A0A3N1H1D4-F1
#
_entry.id   AF-A0A3N1H1D4-F1
#
_cell.length_a   1.000
_cell.length_b   1.000
_cell.length_c   1.000
_cell.angle_alpha   90.00
_cell.angle_beta   90.00
_cell.angle_gamma   90.00
#
_symmetry.space_group_name_H-M   'P 1'
#
loop_
_entity.id
_entity.type
_entity.pdbx_description
1 polymer ?
#
loop_
_entity_poly.entity_id
_entity_poly.type
_entity_poly.pdbx_seq_one_letter_code
_entity_poly.pdbx_strand_id
1 'polypeptide(L)'
;MDRQLHWLRFVQDGRAWDLDVHALWVDDTIALQELARGRTWAQILAGLDVGDMVAVKVMWWAARRANGETALRFEDVRFQWHTLAYSWVDDPTPVPEPPTAAEADPVSEAAPTTG
;
A
#
# COMPACT_ATOMS: atom_id res chain seq x y z
N MET A 1 10.23 -20.10 -14.57
CA MET A 1 9.76 -18.75 -14.96
C MET A 1 10.34 -17.79 -13.95
N ASP A 2 11.53 -17.25 -14.24
CA ASP A 2 12.12 -16.15 -13.48
C ASP A 2 11.48 -14.87 -13.96
N ARG A 3 10.32 -14.53 -13.42
CA ARG A 3 9.91 -13.13 -13.39
C ARG A 3 10.20 -12.66 -11.99
N GLN A 4 11.16 -11.74 -11.87
CA GLN A 4 11.36 -10.86 -10.73
C GLN A 4 10.11 -9.98 -10.56
N LEU A 5 8.95 -10.58 -10.29
CA LEU A 5 7.72 -9.84 -10.02
C LEU A 5 7.80 -9.32 -8.60
N HIS A 6 8.36 -8.13 -8.47
CA HIS A 6 8.58 -7.51 -7.17
C HIS A 6 7.37 -6.66 -6.76
N TRP A 7 6.62 -6.13 -7.74
CA TRP A 7 5.56 -5.16 -7.48
C TRP A 7 4.17 -5.67 -7.83
N LEU A 8 3.26 -5.51 -6.88
CA LEU A 8 1.85 -5.80 -7.02
C LEU A 8 1.05 -4.50 -6.94
N ARG A 9 0.34 -4.16 -8.01
CA ARG A 9 -0.53 -2.98 -8.07
C ARG A 9 -1.96 -3.38 -7.80
N PHE A 10 -2.61 -2.66 -6.89
CA PHE A 10 -4.05 -2.71 -6.66
C PHE A 10 -4.70 -1.42 -7.11
N VAL A 11 -5.84 -1.50 -7.80
CA VAL A 11 -6.63 -0.34 -8.22
C VAL A 11 -8.07 -0.50 -7.74
N GLN A 12 -8.60 0.51 -7.07
CA GLN A 12 -10.00 0.58 -6.64
C GLN A 12 -10.47 2.02 -6.62
N ASP A 13 -11.65 2.30 -7.17
CA ASP A 13 -12.31 3.61 -7.14
C ASP A 13 -11.40 4.77 -7.61
N GLY A 14 -10.56 4.52 -8.63
CA GLY A 14 -9.62 5.49 -9.18
C GLY A 14 -8.35 5.72 -8.36
N ARG A 15 -8.14 4.97 -7.28
CA ARG A 15 -6.91 4.97 -6.48
C ARG A 15 -6.07 3.74 -6.78
N ALA A 16 -4.75 3.91 -6.76
CA ALA A 16 -3.79 2.84 -6.92
C ALA A 16 -2.93 2.71 -5.66
N TRP A 17 -2.61 1.47 -5.28
CA TRP A 17 -1.65 1.16 -4.22
C TRP A 17 -0.67 0.12 -4.75
N ASP A 18 0.61 0.47 -4.69
CA ASP A 18 1.68 -0.41 -5.12
C ASP A 18 2.35 -1.04 -3.91
N LEU A 19 2.60 -2.33 -4.00
CA LEU A 19 3.24 -3.11 -2.95
C LEU A 19 4.48 -3.79 -3.50
N ASP A 20 5.62 -3.52 -2.90
CA ASP A 20 6.79 -4.38 -3.03
C ASP A 20 6.59 -5.61 -2.14
N VAL A 21 6.38 -6.76 -2.76
CA VAL A 21 6.11 -8.02 -2.04
C VAL A 21 7.33 -8.55 -1.30
N HIS A 22 8.52 -8.02 -1.57
CA HIS A 22 9.77 -8.36 -0.90
C HIS A 22 10.17 -7.36 0.20
N ALA A 23 9.61 -6.15 0.20
CA ALA A 23 9.94 -5.10 1.18
C ALA A 23 8.88 -4.95 2.30
N LEU A 24 8.06 -5.97 2.53
CA LEU A 24 7.09 -5.98 3.62
C LEU A 24 7.78 -5.98 4.99
N TRP A 25 7.22 -5.20 5.91
CA TRP A 25 7.75 -5.10 7.27
C TRP A 25 7.42 -6.37 8.06
N VAL A 26 8.27 -6.70 9.04
CA VAL A 26 8.11 -7.90 9.88
C VAL A 26 6.73 -7.94 10.54
N ASP A 27 6.27 -6.81 11.07
CA ASP A 27 4.95 -6.67 11.69
C ASP A 27 3.80 -6.97 10.72
N ASP A 28 3.94 -6.57 9.46
CA ASP A 28 2.97 -6.91 8.42
C ASP A 28 3.02 -8.43 8.18
N THR A 29 4.19 -9.05 7.99
CA THR A 29 4.29 -10.52 7.85
C THR A 29 3.75 -11.33 9.03
N ILE A 30 3.85 -10.82 10.26
CA ILE A 30 3.27 -11.45 11.46
C ILE A 30 1.74 -11.34 11.42
N ALA A 31 1.21 -10.15 11.14
CA ALA A 31 -0.23 -9.97 10.93
C ALA A 31 -0.72 -10.89 9.80
N LEU A 32 0.03 -11.00 8.70
CA LEU A 32 -0.26 -11.88 7.58
C LEU A 32 -0.36 -13.37 7.98
N GLN A 33 0.53 -13.86 8.85
CA GLN A 33 0.49 -15.24 9.34
C GLN A 33 -0.71 -15.50 10.27
N GLU A 34 -1.03 -14.58 11.16
CA GLU A 34 -2.19 -14.68 12.04
C GLU A 34 -3.51 -14.63 11.24
N LEU A 35 -3.56 -13.79 10.21
CA LEU A 35 -4.76 -13.53 9.40
C LEU A 35 -5.01 -14.57 8.31
N ALA A 36 -3.96 -15.18 7.76
CA ALA A 36 -4.09 -16.22 6.74
C ALA A 36 -4.38 -17.61 7.33
N ARG A 37 -4.82 -17.69 8.60
CA ARG A 37 -5.10 -18.94 9.33
C ARG A 37 -3.90 -19.90 9.35
N GLY A 38 -2.69 -19.36 9.50
CA GLY A 38 -1.46 -20.15 9.50
C GLY A 38 -0.92 -20.53 8.12
N ARG A 39 -1.42 -19.91 7.03
CA ARG A 39 -0.81 -20.07 5.71
C ARG A 39 0.57 -19.42 5.66
N THR A 40 1.49 -20.07 4.95
CA THR A 40 2.83 -19.52 4.71
C THR A 40 2.80 -18.42 3.66
N TRP A 41 3.86 -17.62 3.61
CA TRP A 41 4.03 -16.58 2.59
C TRP A 41 3.90 -17.12 1.16
N ALA A 42 4.51 -18.27 0.87
CA ALA A 42 4.39 -18.94 -0.42
C ALA A 42 2.94 -19.33 -0.76
N GLN A 43 2.14 -19.72 0.22
CA GLN A 43 0.73 -20.05 0.02
C GLN A 43 -0.13 -18.81 -0.22
N ILE A 44 0.22 -17.67 0.37
CA ILE A 44 -0.44 -16.39 0.09
C ILE A 44 -0.14 -15.96 -1.35
N LEU A 45 1.13 -16.00 -1.75
CA LEU A 45 1.53 -15.65 -3.12
C LEU A 45 0.88 -16.57 -4.16
N ALA A 46 0.92 -17.89 -3.96
CA ALA A 46 0.23 -18.84 -4.83
C ALA A 46 -1.30 -18.62 -4.84
N GLY A 47 -1.86 -18.11 -3.73
CA GLY A 47 -3.26 -17.71 -3.63
C GLY A 47 -3.64 -16.57 -4.58
N LEU A 48 -2.72 -15.63 -4.86
CA LEU A 48 -2.96 -14.56 -5.84
C LEU A 48 -3.17 -15.13 -7.24
N ASP A 49 -2.35 -16.10 -7.65
CA ASP A 49 -2.42 -16.68 -8.99
C ASP A 49 -3.73 -17.43 -9.27
N VAL A 50 -4.35 -17.99 -8.23
CA VAL A 50 -5.62 -18.71 -8.31
C VAL A 50 -6.84 -17.86 -7.93
N GLY A 51 -6.65 -16.57 -7.63
CA GLY A 51 -7.72 -15.67 -7.21
C GLY A 51 -8.33 -15.99 -5.85
N ASP A 52 -7.55 -16.56 -4.91
CA ASP A 52 -7.99 -16.79 -3.53
C ASP A 52 -8.31 -15.46 -2.84
N MET A 53 -9.54 -15.34 -2.37
CA MET A 53 -10.03 -14.06 -1.85
C MET A 53 -9.30 -13.60 -0.59
N VAL A 54 -8.83 -14.55 0.22
CA VAL A 54 -8.10 -14.22 1.45
C VAL A 54 -6.74 -13.65 1.08
N ALA A 55 -6.01 -14.32 0.19
CA ALA A 55 -4.72 -13.84 -0.32
C ALA A 55 -4.82 -12.43 -0.92
N VAL A 56 -5.82 -12.18 -1.77
CA VAL A 56 -6.02 -10.87 -2.39
C VAL A 56 -6.36 -9.80 -1.36
N LYS A 57 -7.30 -10.07 -0.43
CA LYS A 57 -7.65 -9.11 0.64
C LYS A 57 -6.44 -8.76 1.49
N VAL A 58 -5.65 -9.77 1.79
CA VAL A 58 -4.44 -9.68 2.61
C VAL A 58 -3.39 -8.79 1.95
N MET A 59 -3.06 -9.05 0.70
CA MET A 59 -2.05 -8.29 -0.04
C MET A 59 -2.53 -6.86 -0.32
N TRP A 60 -3.81 -6.67 -0.57
CA TRP A 60 -4.40 -5.34 -0.72
C TRP A 60 -4.32 -4.50 0.55
N TRP A 61 -4.61 -5.07 1.73
CA TRP A 61 -4.43 -4.37 3.01
C TRP A 61 -2.98 -3.95 3.23
N ALA A 62 -2.04 -4.85 2.94
CA ALA A 62 -0.61 -4.56 3.08
C ALA A 62 -0.18 -3.42 2.14
N ALA A 63 -0.66 -3.42 0.88
CA ALA A 63 -0.41 -2.34 -0.07
C ALA A 63 -0.87 -0.97 0.46
N ARG A 64 -2.06 -0.89 1.08
CA ARG A 64 -2.58 0.35 1.65
C ARG A 64 -1.70 0.87 2.79
N ARG A 65 -1.25 -0.01 3.68
CA ARG A 65 -0.34 0.37 4.79
C ARG A 65 1.01 0.86 4.28
N ALA A 66 1.60 0.16 3.30
CA ALA A 66 2.85 0.56 2.68
C ALA A 66 2.77 1.96 2.02
N ASN A 67 1.58 2.35 1.56
CA ASN A 67 1.29 3.66 0.97
C ASN A 67 0.81 4.71 2.01
N GLY A 68 1.03 4.46 3.31
CA GLY A 68 0.79 5.44 4.38
C GLY A 68 -0.53 5.32 5.13
N GLU A 69 -1.40 4.34 4.79
CA GLU A 69 -2.66 4.11 5.50
C GLU A 69 -2.46 3.28 6.79
N THR A 70 -1.61 3.75 7.69
CA THR A 70 -1.14 3.00 8.88
C THR A 70 -2.20 2.79 9.96
N ALA A 71 -3.27 3.59 9.97
CA ALA A 71 -4.40 3.46 10.89
C ALA A 71 -5.38 2.33 10.51
N LEU A 72 -5.23 1.75 9.31
CA LEU A 72 -6.13 0.72 8.80
C LEU A 72 -5.88 -0.62 9.50
N ARG A 73 -6.80 -1.04 10.37
CA ARG A 73 -6.80 -2.39 10.95
C ARG A 73 -7.38 -3.39 9.97
N PHE A 74 -6.83 -4.59 9.93
CA PHE A 74 -7.27 -5.63 9.00
C PHE A 74 -8.74 -6.05 9.20
N GLU A 75 -9.19 -6.12 10.45
CA GLU A 75 -10.58 -6.46 10.81
C GLU A 75 -11.61 -5.48 10.23
N ASP A 76 -11.21 -4.21 10.09
CA ASP A 76 -12.04 -3.14 9.55
C ASP A 76 -12.02 -3.09 8.01
N VAL A 77 -11.15 -3.88 7.38
CA VAL A 77 -11.05 -3.97 5.92
C VAL A 77 -12.32 -4.63 5.37
N ARG A 78 -13.24 -3.77 4.92
CA ARG A 78 -14.37 -4.15 4.07
C ARG A 78 -14.00 -3.89 2.63
N PHE A 79 -14.29 -4.87 1.79
CA PHE A 79 -13.81 -4.91 0.43
C PHE A 79 -14.92 -5.48 -0.47
N GLN A 80 -15.16 -4.83 -1.60
CA GLN A 80 -16.09 -5.29 -2.64
C GLN A 80 -15.28 -5.90 -3.79
N TRP A 81 -15.44 -7.21 -4.00
CA TRP A 81 -14.60 -7.95 -4.96
C TRP A 81 -14.65 -7.42 -6.40
N HIS A 82 -15.82 -6.96 -6.84
CA HIS A 82 -16.00 -6.48 -8.20
C HIS A 82 -15.39 -5.11 -8.48
N THR A 83 -14.96 -4.36 -7.46
CA THR A 83 -14.38 -3.02 -7.63
C THR A 83 -12.85 -3.00 -7.57
N LEU A 84 -12.23 -4.12 -7.18
CA LEU A 84 -10.79 -4.26 -7.04
C LEU A 84 -10.20 -4.92 -8.28
N ALA A 85 -9.28 -4.23 -8.94
CA ALA A 85 -8.37 -4.82 -9.92
C ALA A 85 -6.97 -4.96 -9.31
N TYR A 86 -6.24 -6.01 -9.67
CA TYR A 86 -4.84 -6.13 -9.32
C TYR A 86 -4.03 -6.73 -10.47
N SER A 87 -2.76 -6.34 -10.55
CA SER A 87 -1.83 -6.82 -11.56
C SER A 87 -0.40 -6.74 -11.05
N TRP A 88 0.43 -7.70 -11.46
CA TRP A 88 1.87 -7.57 -11.31
C TRP A 88 2.41 -6.48 -12.26
N VAL A 89 3.31 -5.64 -11.76
CA VAL A 89 3.94 -4.55 -12.51
C VAL A 89 5.46 -4.60 -12.34
N ASP A 90 6.19 -4.02 -13.29
CA ASP A 90 7.66 -4.00 -13.23
C ASP A 90 8.19 -2.88 -12.32
N ASP A 91 7.50 -1.73 -12.29
CA ASP A 91 7.87 -0.55 -11.50
C ASP A 91 6.67 0.05 -10.75
N PRO A 92 6.90 0.65 -9.55
CA PRO A 92 5.86 1.35 -8.82
C PRO A 92 5.45 2.64 -9.55
N THR A 93 4.24 3.10 -9.26
CA THR A 93 3.74 4.40 -9.69
C THR A 93 4.60 5.44 -9.00
N PRO A 94 5.19 6.41 -9.72
CA PRO A 94 5.93 7.48 -9.09
C PRO A 94 4.98 8.24 -8.15
N VAL A 95 5.25 8.16 -6.85
CA VAL A 95 4.57 9.00 -5.87
C VAL A 95 5.04 10.43 -6.16
N PRO A 96 4.14 11.38 -6.47
CA PRO A 96 4.56 12.77 -6.62
C PRO A 96 5.20 13.19 -5.30
N GLU A 97 6.48 13.58 -5.35
CA GLU A 97 7.19 14.06 -4.17
C GLU A 97 6.33 15.15 -3.51
N PRO A 98 6.13 15.08 -2.17
CA PRO A 98 5.53 16.21 -1.49
C PRO A 98 6.36 17.44 -1.85
N PRO A 99 5.73 18.60 -2.16
CA PRO A 99 6.49 19.81 -2.46
C PRO A 99 7.45 20.03 -1.30
N THR A 100 8.75 19.87 -1.57
CA THR A 100 9.79 20.06 -0.56
C THR A 100 9.58 21.46 0.00
N ALA A 101 9.36 21.54 1.31
CA ALA A 101 9.18 22.79 2.04
C ALA A 101 10.53 23.54 2.14
N ALA A 102 11.09 23.90 0.98
CA ALA A 102 12.31 24.67 0.83
C ALA A 102 12.08 25.83 -0.16
N GLU A 103 10.93 26.50 -0.03
CA GLU A 103 10.71 27.85 -0.58
C GLU A 103 9.57 28.53 0.20
N ALA A 104 9.59 28.40 1.53
CA ALA A 104 8.94 29.36 2.41
C ALA A 104 10.03 30.32 2.88
N ASP A 105 10.38 31.26 2.02
CA ASP A 105 11.17 32.43 2.39
C ASP A 105 10.41 33.15 3.53
N PRO A 106 11.01 33.35 4.72
CA PRO A 106 10.35 34.09 5.77
C PRO A 106 10.37 35.58 5.39
N VAL A 107 9.34 36.06 4.69
CA VAL A 107 9.06 37.50 4.66
C VAL A 107 8.59 37.90 6.05
N SER A 108 9.58 38.28 6.86
CA SER A 108 9.43 38.98 8.11
C SER A 108 8.86 40.37 7.82
N GLU A 109 7.53 40.49 7.68
CA GLU A 109 6.87 41.79 7.72
C GLU A 109 6.51 42.13 9.16
N ALA A 110 7.29 43.04 9.73
CA ALA A 110 7.05 43.61 11.04
C ALA A 110 5.77 44.47 11.02
N ALA A 111 4.78 44.12 11.85
CA ALA A 111 3.85 45.10 12.41
C ALA A 111 4.52 45.82 13.59
N PRO A 112 4.09 47.01 14.05
CA PRO A 112 2.92 47.83 13.68
C PRO A 112 3.31 49.31 13.38
N THR A 113 2.40 50.26 13.12
CA THR A 113 1.90 51.22 14.14
C THR A 113 0.73 52.05 13.59
N THR A 114 -0.29 52.21 14.43
CA THR A 114 -1.41 53.16 14.36
C THR A 114 -0.96 54.63 14.23
N GLY A 115 -1.63 55.41 13.38
CA GLY A 115 -1.55 56.87 13.31
C GLY A 115 -2.74 57.46 12.59
#